data_AF-A0A519LSK6-F1
#
_entry.id   AF-A0A519LSK6-F1
#
_cell.length_a   1.000
_cell.length_b   1.000
_cell.length_c   1.000
_cell.angle_alpha   90.00
_cell.angle_beta   90.00
_cell.angle_gamma   90.00
#
_symmetry.space_group_name_H-M   'P 1'
#
loop_
_entity.id
_entity.type
_entity.pdbx_description
1 polymer ?
#
loop_
_entity_poly.entity_id
_entity_poly.type
_entity_poly.pdbx_seq_one_letter_code
_entity_poly.pdbx_strand_id
1 'polypeptide(L)'
;SPDEAVEHTGDNLTGDGDGDDEQINVDLSRIDPRATEICIVVTIHDADVRKQNFGQVRNSFVRIIDSVSGAELVKYELEEDFSIETAVEFGRIYKRNNEWKFEAVGVGQRGGLEDYLNKYN
;
A
#
# COMPACT_ATOMS: atom_id res chain seq x y z
N SER A 1 11.40 -8.56 -1.95
CA SER A 1 11.92 -8.65 -0.56
C SER A 1 13.09 -9.63 -0.52
N PRO A 2 13.93 -9.66 0.54
CA PRO A 2 15.07 -10.59 0.64
C PRO A 2 14.69 -12.08 0.61
N ASP A 3 13.48 -12.42 1.05
CA ASP A 3 12.88 -13.76 0.99
C ASP A 3 12.09 -14.01 -0.31
N GLU A 4 12.09 -13.05 -1.24
CA GLU A 4 11.33 -13.04 -2.50
C GLU A 4 9.80 -13.23 -2.31
N ALA A 5 9.28 -13.03 -1.09
CA ALA A 5 7.86 -13.10 -0.78
C ALA A 5 7.08 -11.88 -1.30
N VAL A 6 7.74 -10.76 -1.54
CA VAL A 6 7.13 -9.52 -2.05
C VAL A 6 7.87 -9.05 -3.30
N GLU A 7 7.15 -8.90 -4.40
CA GLU A 7 7.67 -8.44 -5.69
C GLU A 7 6.86 -7.24 -6.19
N HIS A 8 7.55 -6.16 -6.54
CA HIS A 8 6.94 -4.98 -7.17
C HIS A 8 7.01 -5.13 -8.68
N THR A 9 5.89 -5.00 -9.40
CA THR A 9 5.83 -5.30 -10.85
C THR A 9 6.34 -4.18 -11.74
N GLY A 10 6.55 -2.97 -11.20
CA GLY A 10 7.05 -1.81 -11.93
C GLY A 10 6.47 -0.51 -11.37
N ASP A 11 7.25 0.56 -11.40
CA ASP A 11 6.86 1.90 -10.96
C ASP A 11 6.24 2.66 -12.14
N ASN A 12 4.95 3.03 -12.02
CA ASN A 12 4.26 3.85 -13.00
C ASN A 12 4.25 5.30 -12.53
N LEU A 13 5.28 6.02 -12.94
CA LEU A 13 5.49 7.43 -12.58
C LEU A 13 4.42 8.40 -13.09
N THR A 14 3.54 7.96 -13.99
CA THR A 14 2.57 8.82 -14.68
C THR A 14 1.12 8.56 -14.32
N GLY A 15 0.79 7.35 -13.82
CA GLY A 15 -0.60 6.91 -13.63
C GLY A 15 -1.41 6.87 -14.93
N ASP A 16 -0.71 6.71 -16.07
CA ASP A 16 -1.31 6.71 -17.41
C ASP A 16 -1.62 5.26 -17.79
N GLY A 17 -2.90 4.93 -17.96
CA GLY A 17 -3.36 3.57 -18.26
C GLY A 17 -4.78 3.29 -17.74
N ASP A 18 -5.40 2.22 -18.24
CA ASP A 18 -6.63 1.67 -17.67
C ASP A 18 -6.28 0.56 -16.68
N GLY A 19 -6.79 0.62 -15.45
CA GLY A 19 -6.64 -0.44 -14.45
C GLY A 19 -5.70 -0.06 -13.30
N ASP A 20 -4.96 -1.04 -12.80
CA ASP A 20 -4.01 -0.83 -11.69
C ASP A 20 -2.68 -0.28 -12.26
N ASP A 21 -2.33 0.95 -11.86
CA ASP A 21 -1.08 1.60 -12.28
C ASP A 21 0.17 0.87 -11.77
N GLU A 22 0.08 0.35 -10.54
CA GLU A 22 1.14 -0.40 -9.88
C GLU A 22 0.56 -1.65 -9.22
N GLN A 23 1.34 -2.74 -9.24
CA GLN A 23 0.95 -3.99 -8.59
C GLN A 23 2.10 -4.52 -7.73
N ILE A 24 1.73 -5.10 -6.60
CA ILE A 24 2.64 -5.76 -5.68
C ILE A 24 2.15 -7.19 -5.50
N ASN A 25 2.97 -8.14 -5.93
CA ASN A 25 2.71 -9.56 -5.71
C ASN A 25 3.24 -9.95 -4.33
N VAL A 26 2.37 -10.58 -3.52
CA VAL A 26 2.72 -11.05 -2.19
C VAL A 26 2.46 -12.55 -2.09
N ASP A 27 3.53 -13.34 -1.99
CA ASP A 27 3.49 -14.76 -1.67
C ASP A 27 3.62 -14.98 -0.17
N LEU A 28 2.46 -15.06 0.49
CA LEU A 28 2.34 -15.30 1.92
C LEU A 28 2.87 -16.67 2.38
N SER A 29 3.16 -17.60 1.47
CA SER A 29 3.75 -18.91 1.79
C SER A 29 5.28 -18.85 1.93
N ARG A 30 5.91 -17.85 1.31
CA ARG A 30 7.37 -17.67 1.30
C ARG A 30 7.87 -16.69 2.36
N ILE A 31 6.96 -15.92 2.96
CA ILE A 31 7.31 -14.91 3.95
C ILE A 31 8.00 -15.52 5.17
N ASP A 32 9.04 -14.86 5.67
CA ASP A 32 9.74 -15.27 6.90
C ASP A 32 8.71 -15.52 8.03
N PRO A 33 8.73 -16.69 8.71
CA PRO A 33 7.80 -17.00 9.79
C PRO A 33 7.81 -16.01 10.96
N ARG A 34 8.88 -15.21 11.10
CA ARG A 34 9.01 -14.13 12.09
C ARG A 34 8.18 -12.89 11.71
N ALA A 35 7.83 -12.72 10.45
CA ALA A 35 6.96 -11.66 10.00
C ALA A 35 5.50 -11.97 10.40
N THR A 36 4.88 -11.03 11.11
CA THR A 36 3.49 -11.15 11.56
C THR A 36 2.57 -10.11 10.93
N GLU A 37 3.14 -9.11 10.26
CA GLU A 37 2.44 -7.97 9.68
C GLU A 37 3.17 -7.49 8.42
N ILE A 38 2.41 -7.09 7.41
CA ILE A 38 2.86 -6.44 6.18
C ILE A 38 2.01 -5.17 6.04
N CYS A 39 2.62 -4.00 6.24
CA CYS A 39 1.94 -2.72 6.05
C CYS A 39 2.06 -2.27 4.59
N ILE A 40 0.94 -1.87 4.00
CA ILE A 40 0.87 -1.36 2.64
C ILE A 40 0.72 0.15 2.73
N VAL A 41 1.77 0.85 2.34
CA VAL A 41 1.88 2.30 2.41
C VAL A 41 2.12 2.84 1.00
N VAL A 42 1.42 3.89 0.61
CA VAL A 42 1.74 4.66 -0.59
C VAL A 42 2.13 6.07 -0.19
N THR A 43 3.14 6.60 -0.86
CA THR A 43 3.68 7.93 -0.61
C THR A 43 3.82 8.69 -1.90
N ILE A 44 3.61 10.00 -1.87
CA ILE A 44 3.89 10.85 -3.03
C ILE A 44 5.39 11.16 -3.06
N HIS A 45 6.06 10.73 -4.12
CA HIS A 45 7.49 10.99 -4.31
C HIS A 45 7.74 12.50 -4.45
N ASP A 46 8.71 13.03 -3.70
CA ASP A 46 9.06 14.46 -3.64
C ASP A 46 7.86 15.39 -3.34
N ALA A 47 6.90 14.92 -2.53
CA ALA A 47 5.68 15.67 -2.19
C ALA A 47 5.93 17.12 -1.76
N ASP A 48 6.95 17.38 -0.93
CA ASP A 48 7.29 18.72 -0.46
C ASP A 48 7.81 19.63 -1.59
N VAL A 49 8.66 19.10 -2.47
CA VAL A 49 9.24 19.84 -3.60
C VAL A 49 8.17 20.11 -4.66
N ARG A 50 7.33 19.10 -4.95
CA ARG A 50 6.24 19.17 -5.92
C ARG A 50 5.01 19.89 -5.37
N LYS A 51 4.96 20.15 -4.06
CA LYS A 51 3.82 20.70 -3.32
C LYS A 51 2.54 19.90 -3.57
N GLN A 52 2.67 18.58 -3.57
CA GLN A 52 1.60 17.62 -3.82
C GLN A 52 1.15 16.93 -2.53
N ASN A 53 -0.13 16.64 -2.44
CA ASN A 53 -0.74 15.86 -1.36
C ASN A 53 -1.82 14.93 -1.93
N PHE A 54 -2.26 13.96 -1.13
CA PHE A 54 -3.23 12.96 -1.58
C PHE A 54 -4.61 13.56 -1.89
N GLY A 55 -4.96 14.74 -1.36
CA GLY A 55 -6.18 15.47 -1.72
C GLY A 55 -6.18 16.04 -3.14
N GLN A 56 -5.03 16.05 -3.82
CA GLN A 56 -4.92 16.42 -5.24
C GLN A 56 -4.98 15.19 -6.17
N VAL A 57 -4.85 13.98 -5.61
CA VAL A 57 -4.92 12.73 -6.37
C VAL A 57 -6.39 12.35 -6.51
N ARG A 58 -6.86 12.21 -7.75
CA ARG A 58 -8.25 11.84 -8.04
C ARG A 58 -8.33 10.37 -8.43
N ASN A 59 -9.45 9.73 -8.12
CA ASN A 59 -9.75 8.35 -8.48
C ASN A 59 -8.69 7.34 -8.01
N SER A 60 -7.99 7.65 -6.91
CA SER A 60 -7.00 6.76 -6.34
C SER A 60 -7.69 5.68 -5.51
N PHE A 61 -7.31 4.44 -5.75
CA PHE A 61 -7.80 3.30 -4.99
C PHE A 61 -6.67 2.30 -4.81
N VAL A 62 -6.79 1.46 -3.79
CA VAL A 62 -6.04 0.22 -3.69
C VAL A 62 -7.03 -0.93 -3.75
N ARG A 63 -6.60 -2.04 -4.32
CA ARG A 63 -7.35 -3.29 -4.21
C ARG A 63 -6.43 -4.46 -3.96
N ILE A 64 -7.00 -5.48 -3.33
CA ILE A 64 -6.37 -6.76 -3.11
C ILE A 64 -7.14 -7.78 -3.90
N ILE A 65 -6.42 -8.52 -4.72
CA ILE A 65 -6.95 -9.58 -5.56
C ILE A 65 -6.32 -10.89 -5.11
N ASP A 66 -7.14 -11.94 -5.02
CA ASP A 66 -6.64 -13.29 -4.87
C ASP A 66 -6.00 -13.75 -6.20
N SER A 67 -4.70 -14.04 -6.19
CA SER A 67 -3.94 -14.34 -7.40
C SER A 67 -4.34 -15.65 -8.09
N VAL A 68 -5.04 -16.56 -7.39
CA VAL A 68 -5.45 -17.87 -7.92
C VAL A 68 -6.80 -17.78 -8.62
N SER A 69 -7.77 -17.14 -7.98
CA SER A 69 -9.15 -17.03 -8.45
C SER A 69 -9.42 -15.75 -9.25
N GLY A 70 -8.55 -14.74 -9.13
CA GLY A 70 -8.77 -13.39 -9.68
C GLY A 70 -9.88 -12.62 -8.95
N ALA A 71 -10.36 -13.11 -7.81
CA ALA A 71 -11.41 -12.46 -7.05
C ALA A 71 -10.87 -11.21 -6.36
N GLU A 72 -11.56 -10.07 -6.55
CA GLU A 72 -11.31 -8.87 -5.76
C GLU A 72 -11.77 -9.13 -4.32
N LEU A 73 -10.82 -9.18 -3.39
CA LEU A 73 -11.07 -9.43 -1.99
C LEU A 73 -11.48 -8.15 -1.28
N VAL A 74 -10.78 -7.06 -1.58
CA VAL A 74 -11.04 -5.73 -1.04
C VAL A 74 -10.69 -4.68 -2.08
N LYS A 75 -11.51 -3.64 -2.18
CA LYS A 75 -11.18 -2.38 -2.82
C LYS A 75 -11.42 -1.26 -1.84
N TYR A 76 -10.46 -0.36 -1.69
CA TYR A 76 -10.54 0.82 -0.86
C TYR A 76 -10.24 2.04 -1.71
N GLU A 77 -11.21 2.93 -1.81
CA GLU A 77 -11.09 4.19 -2.55
C GLU A 77 -10.60 5.26 -1.58
N LEU A 78 -9.57 6.00 -1.99
CA LEU A 78 -9.06 7.14 -1.25
C LEU A 78 -10.02 8.33 -1.46
N GLU A 79 -11.19 8.26 -0.85
CA GLU A 79 -12.19 9.35 -0.88
C GLU A 79 -12.04 10.31 0.32
N GLU A 80 -11.09 10.08 1.23
CA GLU A 80 -10.85 10.97 2.35
C GLU A 80 -10.19 12.28 1.91
N ASP A 81 -10.50 13.36 2.64
CA ASP A 81 -9.89 14.69 2.51
C ASP A 81 -8.43 14.64 3.03
N PHE A 82 -7.55 13.93 2.32
CA PHE A 82 -6.11 13.90 2.55
C PHE A 82 -5.45 15.23 2.11
N SER A 83 -6.00 16.32 2.62
CA SER A 83 -5.73 17.70 2.21
C SER A 83 -4.29 18.15 2.50
N ILE A 84 -3.57 17.45 3.38
CA ILE A 84 -2.19 17.76 3.75
C ILE A 84 -1.27 16.54 3.80
N GLU A 85 -1.82 15.33 3.71
CA GLU A 85 -1.11 14.07 3.88
C GLU A 85 -0.34 13.72 2.61
N THR A 86 0.90 13.27 2.80
CA THR A 86 1.86 12.93 1.74
C THR A 86 2.19 11.44 1.72
N ALA A 87 1.74 10.71 2.73
CA ALA A 87 1.83 9.27 2.84
C ALA A 87 0.58 8.71 3.50
N VAL A 88 0.10 7.55 3.05
CA VAL A 88 -1.10 6.88 3.55
C VAL A 88 -0.83 5.40 3.72
N GLU A 89 -1.20 4.87 4.89
CA GLU A 89 -1.28 3.43 5.15
C GLU A 89 -2.67 2.98 4.75
N PHE A 90 -2.77 2.30 3.61
CA PHE A 90 -4.06 1.86 3.08
C PHE A 90 -4.60 0.70 3.88
N GLY A 91 -3.71 -0.20 4.26
CA GLY A 91 -4.08 -1.39 4.99
C GLY A 91 -2.87 -2.22 5.35
N ARG A 92 -3.16 -3.28 6.07
CA ARG A 92 -2.16 -4.23 6.54
C ARG A 92 -2.65 -5.65 6.39
N ILE A 93 -1.74 -6.52 6.02
CA ILE A 93 -1.94 -7.96 6.06
C ILE A 93 -1.27 -8.45 7.33
N TYR A 94 -2.03 -9.03 8.25
CA TYR A 94 -1.54 -9.45 9.56
C TYR A 94 -1.93 -10.89 9.87
N LYS A 95 -1.11 -11.55 10.68
CA LYS A 95 -1.29 -12.94 11.06
C LYS A 95 -2.07 -13.04 12.36
N ARG A 96 -3.22 -13.70 12.34
CA ARG A 96 -4.06 -13.97 13.52
C ARG A 96 -4.47 -15.43 13.54
N ASN A 97 -4.19 -16.14 14.64
CA ASN A 97 -4.45 -17.58 14.77
C ASN A 97 -3.80 -18.42 13.66
N ASN A 98 -2.60 -18.03 13.22
CA ASN A 98 -1.88 -18.66 12.11
C ASN A 98 -2.54 -18.53 10.72
N GLU A 99 -3.53 -17.65 10.59
CA GLU A 99 -4.16 -17.27 9.32
C GLU A 99 -3.81 -15.82 8.99
N TRP A 100 -3.57 -15.55 7.71
CA TRP A 100 -3.39 -14.18 7.23
C TRP A 100 -4.75 -13.51 7.05
N LYS A 101 -4.86 -12.27 7.51
CA LYS A 101 -6.05 -11.43 7.41
C LYS A 101 -5.66 -10.08 6.89
N PHE A 102 -6.59 -9.46 6.17
CA PHE A 102 -6.43 -8.08 5.74
C PHE A 102 -7.28 -7.15 6.61
N GLU A 103 -6.73 -5.98 6.92
CA GLU A 103 -7.42 -4.87 7.56
C GLU A 103 -7.18 -3.60 6.75
N ALA A 104 -8.27 -2.94 6.34
CA ALA A 104 -8.20 -1.59 5.77
C ALA A 104 -7.99 -0.59 6.91
N VAL A 105 -7.02 0.31 6.75
CA VAL A 105 -6.58 1.26 7.79
C VAL A 105 -6.93 2.69 7.40
N GLY A 106 -6.52 3.15 6.22
CA GLY A 106 -6.84 4.51 5.72
C GLY A 106 -6.19 5.64 6.51
N VAL A 107 -5.06 5.40 7.19
CA VAL A 107 -4.45 6.44 8.03
C VAL A 107 -3.39 7.19 7.25
N GLY A 108 -3.62 8.48 7.03
CA GLY A 108 -2.67 9.38 6.40
C GLY A 108 -1.72 10.07 7.39
N GLN A 109 -0.53 10.44 6.92
CA GLN A 109 0.47 11.19 7.68
C GLN A 109 1.25 12.17 6.80
N ARG A 110 1.91 13.14 7.45
CA ARG A 110 2.65 14.22 6.79
C ARG A 110 4.14 13.98 6.58
N GLY A 111 4.81 13.20 7.43
CA GLY A 111 6.26 12.99 7.32
C GLY A 111 6.67 11.92 6.30
N GLY A 112 5.81 11.63 5.32
CA GLY A 112 6.16 10.78 4.19
C GLY A 112 6.50 9.35 4.58
N LEU A 113 7.42 8.75 3.82
CA LEU A 113 7.94 7.41 4.06
C LEU A 113 8.80 7.33 5.33
N GLU A 114 9.52 8.40 5.67
CA GLU A 114 10.44 8.43 6.81
C GLU A 114 9.72 8.20 8.15
N ASP A 115 8.55 8.84 8.34
CA ASP A 115 7.73 8.62 9.53
C ASP A 115 7.29 7.16 9.68
N TYR A 116 6.96 6.48 8.58
CA TYR A 116 6.65 5.05 8.62
C TYR A 116 7.89 4.22 8.99
N LEU A 117 9.05 4.51 8.39
CA LEU A 117 10.28 3.80 8.74
C LEU A 117 10.67 4.00 10.21
N ASN A 118 10.49 5.19 10.76
CA ASN A 118 10.74 5.48 12.17
C ASN A 118 9.78 4.77 13.12
N LYS A 119 8.54 4.52 12.69
CA LYS A 119 7.53 3.80 13.48
C LYS A 119 7.84 2.31 13.64
N TYR A 120 8.55 1.71 12.70
CA TYR A 120 8.79 0.26 12.63
C TYR A 120 10.28 -0.14 12.78
N ASN A 121 11.18 0.80 13.07
CA ASN A 121 12.59 0.57 13.47
C ASN A 121 12.72 0.35 14.98
#